data_AF-A0A939AW99-F1
#
_entry.id   AF-A0A939AW99-F1
#
_cell.length_a   1.000
_cell.length_b   1.000
_cell.length_c   1.000
_cell.angle_alpha   90.00
_cell.angle_beta   90.00
_cell.angle_gamma   90.00
#
_symmetry.space_group_name_H-M   'P 1'
#
loop_
_entity.id
_entity.type
_entity.pdbx_description
1 polymer ?
#
loop_
_entity_poly.entity_id
_entity_poly.type
_entity_poly.pdbx_seq_one_letter_code
_entity_poly.pdbx_strand_id
1 'polypeptide(L)'
;VARSGLGTLNHTLLSLEALRQRQIPVVGVLLNGPAHANNLSTLEQLGGVPMLGCLSPLAAINADTLQEQWQELELSHKLQA
;
A
#
# COMPACT_ATOMS: atom_id res chain seq x y z
N VAL A 1 2.05 -1.77 5.31
CA VAL A 1 2.89 -1.72 4.08
C VAL A 1 3.12 -3.15 3.60
N ALA A 2 3.05 -3.40 2.29
CA ALA A 2 3.34 -4.70 1.69
C ALA A 2 4.34 -4.56 0.53
N ARG A 3 5.14 -5.59 0.28
CA ARG A 3 6.03 -5.63 -0.90
C ARG A 3 5.19 -5.70 -2.18
N SER A 4 5.65 -5.14 -3.29
CA SER A 4 5.05 -5.38 -4.61
C SER A 4 5.81 -6.50 -5.34
N GLY A 5 5.35 -7.76 -5.22
CA GLY A 5 6.01 -8.94 -5.82
C GLY A 5 5.13 -10.19 -5.86
N LEU A 6 5.72 -11.34 -6.20
CA LEU A 6 5.04 -12.64 -6.12
C LEU A 6 4.73 -13.00 -4.65
N GLY A 7 3.54 -13.52 -4.40
CA GLY A 7 3.06 -13.84 -3.05
C GLY A 7 2.44 -12.66 -2.28
N THR A 8 2.58 -11.42 -2.78
CA THR A 8 2.03 -10.21 -2.14
C THR A 8 0.55 -10.32 -1.84
N LEU A 9 -0.25 -10.82 -2.79
CA LEU A 9 -1.70 -10.94 -2.62
C LEU A 9 -2.05 -11.78 -1.40
N ASN A 10 -1.58 -13.04 -1.37
CA ASN A 10 -1.89 -13.96 -0.28
C ASN A 10 -1.39 -13.45 1.07
N HIS A 11 -0.12 -13.03 1.15
CA HIS A 11 0.43 -12.57 2.43
C HIS A 11 -0.28 -11.32 2.95
N THR A 12 -0.64 -10.39 2.07
CA THR A 12 -1.36 -9.17 2.46
C THR A 12 -2.78 -9.51 2.91
N LEU A 13 -3.53 -10.29 2.14
CA LEU A 13 -4.92 -10.65 2.46
C LEU A 13 -5.01 -11.47 3.75
N LEU A 14 -4.11 -12.44 3.97
CA LEU A 14 -4.07 -13.21 5.22
C LEU A 14 -3.75 -12.31 6.42
N SER A 15 -2.86 -11.34 6.25
CA SER A 15 -2.54 -10.37 7.31
C SER A 15 -3.72 -9.46 7.63
N LEU A 16 -4.40 -8.95 6.60
CA LEU A 16 -5.60 -8.12 6.76
C LEU A 16 -6.73 -8.88 7.45
N GLU A 17 -6.96 -10.14 7.06
CA GLU A 17 -7.93 -11.01 7.70
C GLU A 17 -7.61 -11.23 9.19
N ALA A 18 -6.33 -11.48 9.52
CA ALA A 18 -5.88 -11.64 10.88
C ALA A 18 -6.06 -10.37 11.74
N LEU A 19 -5.85 -9.18 11.16
CA LEU A 19 -6.09 -7.89 11.82
C LEU A 19 -7.58 -7.65 12.04
N ARG A 20 -8.42 -7.95 11.03
CA ARG A 20 -9.88 -7.86 11.08
C ARG A 20 -10.47 -8.73 12.19
N GLN A 21 -10.02 -9.98 12.30
CA GLN A 21 -10.45 -10.90 13.37
C GLN A 21 -10.10 -10.40 14.77
N ARG A 22 -9.02 -9.59 14.89
CA ARG A 22 -8.57 -8.98 16.15
C ARG A 22 -9.15 -7.57 16.36
N GLN A 23 -10.03 -7.10 15.48
CA GLN A 23 -10.63 -5.77 15.53
C GLN A 23 -9.59 -4.63 15.53
N ILE A 24 -8.46 -4.84 14.85
CA ILE A 24 -7.41 -3.82 14.72
C ILE A 24 -7.73 -2.98 13.49
N PRO A 25 -7.99 -1.66 13.64
CA PRO A 25 -8.28 -0.80 12.51
C PRO A 25 -7.06 -0.61 11.61
N VAL A 26 -7.27 -0.69 10.30
CA VAL A 26 -6.25 -0.49 9.27
C VAL A 26 -6.64 0.72 8.44
N VAL A 27 -5.85 1.79 8.55
CA VAL A 27 -6.08 3.04 7.79
C VAL A 27 -5.89 2.82 6.28
N GLY A 28 -4.98 1.93 5.91
CA GLY A 28 -4.81 1.52 4.53
C GLY A 28 -3.54 0.71 4.30
N VAL A 29 -3.35 0.28 3.07
CA VAL A 29 -2.15 -0.46 2.63
C VAL A 29 -1.42 0.36 1.57
N LEU A 30 -0.10 0.46 1.72
CA LEU A 30 0.81 1.00 0.71
C LEU A 30 1.67 -0.15 0.18
N LEU A 31 1.70 -0.31 -1.14
CA LEU A 31 2.64 -1.21 -1.80
C LEU A 31 4.00 -0.53 -1.94
N ASN A 32 5.07 -1.26 -1.67
CA ASN A 32 6.44 -0.76 -1.79
C ASN A 32 7.24 -1.69 -2.72
N GLY A 33 7.76 -1.14 -3.81
CA GLY A 33 8.51 -1.84 -4.83
C GLY A 33 7.95 -1.65 -6.25
N PRO A 34 8.50 -2.36 -7.23
CA PRO A 34 8.09 -2.23 -8.64
C PRO A 34 6.60 -2.46 -8.82
N ALA A 35 5.92 -1.60 -9.56
CA ALA A 35 4.49 -1.77 -9.83
C ALA A 35 4.23 -3.11 -10.56
N HIS A 36 3.29 -3.89 -10.04
CA HIS A 36 2.76 -5.07 -10.72
C HIS A 36 1.31 -4.81 -11.11
N ALA A 37 1.03 -4.95 -12.41
CA ALA A 37 -0.19 -4.45 -13.05
C ALA A 37 -1.51 -4.83 -12.33
N ASN A 38 -1.56 -6.00 -11.68
CA ASN A 38 -2.78 -6.51 -11.07
C ASN A 38 -2.78 -6.53 -9.53
N ASN A 39 -1.65 -6.24 -8.88
CA ASN A 39 -1.58 -6.38 -7.42
C ASN A 39 -2.46 -5.35 -6.71
N LEU A 40 -2.39 -4.08 -7.15
CA LEU A 40 -3.11 -2.99 -6.53
C LEU A 40 -4.62 -3.17 -6.70
N SER A 41 -5.09 -3.38 -7.94
CA SER A 41 -6.52 -3.58 -8.25
C SER A 41 -7.11 -4.81 -7.56
N THR A 42 -6.37 -5.92 -7.50
CA THR A 42 -6.83 -7.13 -6.80
C THR A 42 -6.92 -6.92 -5.29
N LEU A 43 -5.96 -6.19 -4.69
CA LEU A 43 -6.00 -5.87 -3.26
C LEU A 43 -7.09 -4.84 -2.93
N GLU A 44 -7.38 -3.88 -3.80
CA GLU A 44 -8.53 -2.98 -3.64
C GLU A 44 -9.85 -3.77 -3.59
N GLN A 45 -10.01 -4.76 -4.48
CA GLN A 45 -11.24 -5.55 -4.56
C GLN A 45 -11.41 -6.52 -3.38
N LEU A 46 -10.33 -7.15 -2.91
CA LEU A 46 -10.40 -8.25 -1.95
C LEU A 46 -10.00 -7.85 -0.52
N GLY A 47 -9.24 -6.78 -0.34
CA GLY A 47 -8.60 -6.43 0.94
C GLY A 47 -9.54 -5.79 1.96
N GLY A 48 -10.65 -5.18 1.52
CA GLY A 48 -11.61 -4.52 2.40
C GLY A 48 -11.05 -3.33 3.19
N VAL A 49 -9.91 -2.80 2.76
CA VAL A 49 -9.22 -1.65 3.36
C VAL A 49 -8.76 -0.69 2.25
N PRO A 50 -8.60 0.61 2.52
CA PRO A 50 -8.15 1.58 1.52
C PRO A 50 -6.76 1.24 0.98
N MET A 51 -6.59 1.34 -0.34
CA MET A 51 -5.28 1.29 -0.97
C MET A 51 -4.70 2.70 -1.12
N LEU A 52 -3.59 2.95 -0.44
CA LEU A 52 -2.93 4.25 -0.45
C LEU A 52 -2.15 4.47 -1.76
N GLY A 53 -1.66 3.39 -2.37
CA GLY A 53 -0.98 3.41 -3.66
C GLY A 53 0.23 2.46 -3.71
N CYS A 54 1.14 2.73 -4.65
CA CYS A 54 2.39 1.98 -4.82
C CYS A 54 3.58 2.94 -4.90
N LEU A 55 4.50 2.85 -3.93
CA LEU A 55 5.77 3.53 -3.96
C LEU A 55 6.76 2.73 -4.81
N SER A 56 7.12 3.27 -5.97
CA SER A 56 8.12 2.65 -6.86
C SER A 56 9.54 2.79 -6.30
N PRO A 57 10.50 1.93 -6.70
CA PRO A 57 11.88 2.05 -6.26
C PRO A 57 12.46 3.42 -6.64
N LEU A 58 13.02 4.13 -5.65
CA LEU A 58 13.63 5.43 -5.85
C LEU A 58 15.13 5.29 -6.11
N ALA A 59 15.65 6.06 -7.06
CA ALA A 59 17.08 6.07 -7.38
C ALA A 59 17.94 6.63 -6.23
N ALA A 60 17.38 7.55 -5.44
CA ALA A 60 17.95 8.05 -4.20
C ALA A 60 16.84 8.17 -3.16
N ILE A 61 17.19 7.97 -1.88
CA ILE A 61 16.27 8.16 -0.76
C ILE A 61 16.75 9.39 0.01
N ASN A 62 16.14 10.53 -0.25
CA ASN A 62 16.40 11.80 0.41
C ASN A 62 15.09 12.57 0.63
N ALA A 63 15.15 13.69 1.34
CA ALA A 63 13.96 14.48 1.67
C ALA A 63 13.17 14.90 0.43
N ASP A 64 13.85 15.36 -0.63
CA ASP A 64 13.21 15.87 -1.85
C ASP A 64 12.45 14.74 -2.57
N THR A 65 13.11 13.61 -2.83
CA THR A 65 12.50 12.44 -3.48
C THR A 65 11.31 11.87 -2.69
N LEU A 66 11.37 11.89 -1.35
CA LEU A 66 10.25 11.44 -0.53
C LEU A 66 9.09 12.44 -0.54
N GLN A 67 9.39 13.74 -0.58
CA GLN A 67 8.38 14.79 -0.67
C GLN A 67 7.62 14.72 -2.01
N GLU A 68 8.33 14.48 -3.12
CA GLU A 68 7.73 14.26 -4.44
C GLU A 68 6.76 13.08 -4.41
N GLN A 69 7.19 11.93 -3.90
CA GLN A 69 6.34 10.73 -3.84
C GLN A 69 5.15 10.90 -2.88
N TRP A 70 5.31 11.65 -1.80
CA TRP A 70 4.21 11.99 -0.89
C TRP A 70 3.11 12.79 -1.60
N GLN A 71 3.51 13.73 -2.47
CA GLN A 71 2.58 14.51 -3.28
C GLN A 71 1.95 13.66 -4.39
N GLU A 72 2.74 12.89 -5.15
CA GLU A 72 2.24 12.03 -6.24
C GLU A 72 1.22 11.00 -5.77
N LEU A 73 1.40 10.44 -4.57
CA LEU A 73 0.48 9.48 -3.97
C LEU A 73 -0.70 10.14 -3.23
N GLU A 74 -0.72 11.47 -3.16
CA GLU A 74 -1.75 12.28 -2.49
C GLU A 74 -1.99 11.85 -1.03
N LEU A 75 -0.94 11.44 -0.32
CA LEU A 75 -1.06 10.76 0.99
C LEU A 75 -1.66 11.65 2.07
N SER A 76 -1.49 12.97 1.97
CA SER A 76 -2.12 13.92 2.91
C SER A 76 -3.65 13.82 2.86
N HIS A 77 -4.22 13.71 1.67
CA HIS A 77 -5.67 13.60 1.51
C HIS A 77 -6.16 12.20 1.92
N LYS A 78 -5.44 11.15 1.50
CA LYS A 78 -5.85 9.76 1.76
C LYS A 78 -5.78 9.34 3.23
N LEU A 79 -4.95 9.99 4.04
CA LEU A 79 -4.77 9.69 5.47
C LEU A 79 -5.58 10.59 6.40
N GLN A 80 -6.24 11.63 5.89
CA GLN A 80 -7.10 12.54 6.66
C GLN A 80 -8.58 12.10 6.67
N ALA A 81 -8.94 11.08 5.89
CA ALA A 81 -10.27 10.45 5.84
C ALA A 81 -10.35 9.24 6.77
#